data_AF-A0A815HHL9-F1
#
_entry.id   AF-A0A815HHL9-F1
#
_cell.length_a   1.000
_cell.length_b   1.000
_cell.length_c   1.000
_cell.angle_alpha   90.00
_cell.angle_beta   90.00
_cell.angle_gamma   90.00
#
_symmetry.space_group_name_H-M   'P 1'
#
loop_
_entity.id
_entity.type
_entity.pdbx_description
1 polymer ?
#
loop_
_entity_poly.entity_id
_entity_poly.type
_entity_poly.pdbx_seq_one_letter_code
_entity_poly.pdbx_strand_id
1 'polypeptide(L)'
;SGPNQWRDNVLPRKILYDVCKRNNLPAPVITGADTMKIGDNIFRLADFEQGKHLTIHVGIPIERLALYVLHKLSLCPEHVETRPLYNLLQPEIEQGRLELFVDIFPKSQGPPGLPLAIQPRQPKPFVLRCIVWNTSDVILQDVSIMGEKMSDIYVKGWLSGLEDDTQKTDIHY
;
A
#
# COMPACT_ATOMS: atom_id res chain seq x y z
N SER A 1 4.14 -10.45 1.05
CA SER A 1 2.94 -10.13 1.84
C SER A 1 2.84 -8.63 2.02
N GLY A 2 1.79 -8.03 1.47
CA GLY A 2 1.50 -6.60 1.59
C GLY A 2 0.14 -6.30 0.98
N PRO A 3 -0.56 -5.23 1.40
CA PRO A 3 -1.90 -4.92 0.90
C PRO A 3 -1.94 -4.72 -0.63
N ASN A 4 -0.82 -4.28 -1.20
CA ASN A 4 -0.68 -3.92 -2.62
C ASN A 4 -0.02 -5.03 -3.46
N GLN A 5 0.13 -6.24 -2.92
CA GLN A 5 0.73 -7.34 -3.67
C GLN A 5 -0.25 -7.81 -4.75
N TRP A 6 0.26 -7.95 -5.98
CA TRP A 6 -0.49 -8.54 -7.10
C TRP A 6 -0.95 -9.97 -6.76
N ARG A 7 -2.22 -10.26 -7.04
CA ARG A 7 -2.90 -11.50 -6.59
C ARG A 7 -3.21 -12.48 -7.69
N ASP A 8 -3.33 -12.00 -8.93
CA ASP A 8 -3.59 -12.85 -10.08
C ASP A 8 -2.37 -13.73 -10.38
N ASN A 9 -2.63 -14.96 -10.86
CA ASN A 9 -1.58 -15.90 -11.25
C ASN A 9 -0.87 -15.49 -12.56
N VAL A 10 -1.45 -14.56 -13.31
CA VAL A 10 -0.91 -13.96 -14.53
C VAL A 10 -0.49 -12.52 -14.25
N LEU A 11 0.67 -12.13 -14.77
CA LEU A 11 1.17 -10.75 -14.63
C LEU A 11 0.26 -9.75 -15.38
N PRO A 12 0.07 -8.52 -14.88
CA PRO A 12 -0.75 -7.49 -15.52
C PRO A 12 -0.44 -7.29 -17.01
N ARG A 13 0.84 -7.27 -17.38
CA ARG A 13 1.29 -7.14 -18.78
C ARG A 13 0.80 -8.27 -19.67
N LYS A 14 0.78 -9.49 -19.15
CA LYS A 14 0.32 -10.67 -19.90
C LYS A 14 -1.20 -10.66 -20.04
N ILE A 15 -1.92 -10.29 -18.97
CA ILE A 15 -3.37 -10.07 -19.02
C ILE A 15 -3.71 -9.01 -20.07
N LEU A 16 -3.02 -7.87 -20.04
CA LEU A 16 -3.20 -6.78 -21.00
C LEU A 16 -3.00 -7.24 -22.44
N TYR A 17 -1.93 -7.97 -22.72
CA TYR A 17 -1.70 -8.55 -24.04
C TYR A 17 -2.86 -9.45 -24.49
N ASP A 18 -3.33 -10.35 -23.62
CA ASP A 18 -4.41 -11.26 -23.95
C ASP A 18 -5.75 -10.53 -24.10
N VAL A 19 -6.02 -9.49 -23.31
CA VAL A 19 -7.18 -8.61 -23.45
C VAL A 19 -7.14 -7.87 -24.79
N CYS A 20 -6.01 -7.28 -25.16
CA CYS A 20 -5.85 -6.63 -26.46
C CYS A 20 -6.14 -7.61 -27.60
N LYS A 21 -5.56 -8.82 -27.53
CA LYS A 21 -5.78 -9.88 -28.51
C LYS A 21 -7.26 -10.29 -28.63
N ARG A 22 -7.95 -10.52 -27.50
CA ARG A 22 -9.37 -10.93 -27.50
C ARG A 22 -10.30 -9.84 -28.06
N ASN A 23 -9.94 -8.58 -27.87
CA ASN A 23 -10.74 -7.43 -28.32
C ASN A 23 -10.30 -6.89 -29.68
N ASN A 24 -9.44 -7.60 -30.42
CA ASN A 24 -8.87 -7.15 -31.71
C ASN A 24 -8.20 -5.76 -31.64
N LEU A 25 -7.63 -5.41 -30.49
CA LEU A 25 -6.84 -4.20 -30.31
C LEU A 25 -5.38 -4.46 -30.69
N PRO A 26 -4.63 -3.43 -31.13
CA PRO A 26 -3.19 -3.54 -31.34
C PRO A 26 -2.47 -4.04 -30.08
N ALA A 27 -1.43 -4.87 -30.26
CA ALA A 27 -0.66 -5.36 -29.15
C ALA A 27 0.07 -4.22 -28.41
N PRO A 28 0.20 -4.28 -27.08
CA PRO A 28 0.95 -3.29 -26.31
C PRO A 28 2.43 -3.30 -26.69
N VAL A 29 2.92 -2.14 -27.12
CA VAL A 29 4.33 -1.89 -27.44
C VAL A 29 4.96 -1.15 -26.28
N ILE A 30 6.02 -1.73 -25.71
CA ILE A 30 6.74 -1.14 -24.58
C ILE A 30 7.92 -0.36 -25.14
N THR A 31 8.07 0.90 -24.72
CA THR A 31 9.18 1.76 -25.10
C THR A 31 9.88 2.22 -23.83
N GLY A 32 11.10 1.74 -23.59
CA GLY A 32 11.80 1.99 -22.33
C GLY A 32 11.15 1.27 -21.14
N ALA A 33 11.34 1.81 -19.93
CA ALA A 33 10.88 1.20 -18.68
C ALA A 33 9.52 1.73 -18.18
N ASP A 34 9.04 2.84 -18.73
CA ASP A 34 7.97 3.65 -18.15
C ASP A 34 6.90 4.10 -19.16
N THR A 35 7.03 3.69 -20.43
CA THR A 35 6.13 4.11 -21.51
C THR A 35 5.58 2.90 -22.27
N MET A 36 4.28 2.93 -22.56
CA MET A 36 3.56 1.89 -23.29
C MET A 36 2.64 2.52 -24.33
N LYS A 37 2.57 1.92 -25.52
CA LYS A 37 1.69 2.33 -26.62
C LYS A 37 0.72 1.22 -26.99
N ILE A 38 -0.56 1.56 -27.15
CA ILE A 38 -1.61 0.67 -27.66
C ILE A 38 -2.41 1.44 -28.71
N GLY A 39 -2.32 1.03 -29.97
CA GLY A 39 -2.87 1.81 -31.09
C GLY A 39 -2.25 3.20 -31.12
N ASP A 40 -3.07 4.24 -31.10
CA ASP A 40 -2.61 5.64 -31.07
C ASP A 40 -2.47 6.20 -29.65
N ASN A 41 -2.83 5.43 -28.62
CA ASN A 41 -2.74 5.86 -27.23
C ASN A 41 -1.35 5.57 -26.66
N ILE A 42 -0.76 6.59 -26.02
CA ILE A 42 0.51 6.48 -25.30
C ILE A 42 0.23 6.70 -23.81
N PHE A 43 0.71 5.79 -22.99
CA PHE A 43 0.59 5.81 -21.54
C PHE A 43 1.97 5.89 -20.92
N ARG A 44 2.16 6.81 -19.97
CA ARG A 44 3.41 6.93 -19.21
C ARG A 44 3.15 6.74 -17.72
N LEU A 45 4.15 6.20 -17.04
CA LEU A 45 4.13 6.02 -15.59
C LEU A 45 3.91 7.36 -14.86
N ALA A 46 4.54 8.43 -15.37
CA ALA A 46 4.42 9.79 -14.84
C ALA A 46 2.97 10.30 -14.86
N ASP A 47 2.15 9.87 -15.83
CA ASP A 47 0.77 10.36 -15.99
C ASP A 47 -0.14 9.99 -14.79
N PHE A 48 0.24 9.00 -13.97
CA PHE A 48 -0.59 8.53 -12.85
C PHE A 48 0.15 8.31 -11.52
N GLU A 49 1.49 8.35 -11.50
CA GLU A 49 2.29 8.25 -10.27
C GLU A 49 2.83 9.60 -9.76
N GLN A 50 2.60 10.69 -10.50
CA GLN A 50 3.04 12.03 -10.07
C GLN A 50 2.44 12.41 -8.72
N GLY A 51 3.29 12.75 -7.75
CA GLY A 51 2.87 13.13 -6.39
C GLY A 51 2.46 11.98 -5.47
N LYS A 52 2.58 10.71 -5.90
CA LYS A 52 2.26 9.54 -5.06
C LYS A 52 3.50 9.02 -4.35
N HIS A 53 3.38 8.78 -3.04
CA HIS A 53 4.41 8.10 -2.27
C HIS A 53 4.34 6.58 -2.53
N LEU A 54 5.21 6.08 -3.40
CA LEU A 54 5.25 4.66 -3.74
C LEU A 54 5.83 3.85 -2.57
N THR A 55 5.06 2.89 -2.08
CA THR A 55 5.56 1.92 -1.09
C THR A 55 6.46 0.87 -1.76
N ILE A 56 7.33 0.21 -1.01
CA ILE A 56 8.19 -0.87 -1.53
C ILE A 56 7.43 -2.06 -2.14
N HIS A 57 6.10 -2.13 -1.97
CA HIS A 57 5.26 -3.25 -2.36
C HIS A 57 4.45 -3.04 -3.65
N VAL A 58 4.66 -1.93 -4.37
CA VAL A 58 3.85 -1.60 -5.57
C VAL A 58 4.19 -2.41 -6.83
N GLY A 59 5.29 -3.18 -6.81
CA GLY A 59 5.75 -3.95 -7.97
C GLY A 59 6.60 -3.15 -8.96
N ILE A 60 7.09 -3.81 -10.00
CA ILE A 60 7.99 -3.21 -11.00
C ILE A 60 7.23 -2.23 -11.93
N PRO A 61 7.86 -1.13 -12.39
CA PRO A 61 7.17 -0.06 -13.14
C PRO A 61 6.32 -0.55 -14.32
N ILE A 62 6.84 -1.49 -15.12
CA ILE A 62 6.14 -1.94 -16.32
C ILE A 62 4.84 -2.69 -16.03
N GLU A 63 4.79 -3.45 -14.94
CA GLU A 63 3.57 -4.18 -14.55
C GLU A 63 2.55 -3.21 -13.93
N ARG A 64 3.01 -2.17 -13.23
CA ARG A 64 2.13 -1.08 -12.75
C ARG A 64 1.51 -0.31 -13.91
N LEU A 65 2.31 0.02 -14.92
CA LEU A 65 1.83 0.66 -16.14
C LEU A 65 0.82 -0.21 -16.87
N ALA A 66 1.09 -1.51 -17.03
CA ALA A 66 0.15 -2.44 -17.64
C ALA A 66 -1.18 -2.52 -16.87
N LEU A 67 -1.13 -2.57 -15.53
CA LEU A 67 -2.32 -2.56 -14.69
C LEU A 67 -3.12 -1.26 -14.82
N TYR A 68 -2.44 -0.12 -14.86
CA TYR A 68 -3.08 1.17 -15.11
C TYR A 68 -3.84 1.19 -16.43
N VAL A 69 -3.22 0.68 -17.49
CA VAL A 69 -3.86 0.59 -18.81
C VAL A 69 -5.05 -0.35 -18.80
N LEU A 70 -4.96 -1.52 -18.13
CA LEU A 70 -6.09 -2.43 -17.95
C LEU A 70 -7.30 -1.73 -17.31
N HIS A 71 -7.08 -0.93 -16.26
CA HIS A 71 -8.15 -0.16 -15.61
C HIS A 71 -8.78 0.89 -16.53
N LYS A 72 -8.08 1.34 -17.58
CA LYS A 72 -8.63 2.27 -18.58
C LYS A 72 -9.46 1.58 -19.67
N LEU A 73 -9.33 0.26 -19.84
CA LEU A 73 -10.03 -0.48 -20.90
C LEU A 73 -11.52 -0.77 -20.60
N SER A 74 -12.14 -0.10 -19.63
CA SER A 74 -13.55 -0.27 -19.23
C SER A 74 -13.95 -1.74 -19.02
N LEU A 75 -13.04 -2.50 -18.40
CA LEU A 75 -13.31 -3.88 -18.01
C LEU A 75 -14.35 -3.92 -16.88
N CYS A 76 -15.02 -5.06 -16.73
CA CYS A 76 -15.97 -5.27 -15.63
C CYS A 76 -15.26 -4.96 -14.30
N PRO A 77 -15.82 -4.06 -13.46
CA PRO A 77 -15.26 -3.77 -12.14
C PRO A 77 -15.13 -5.05 -11.32
N GLU A 78 -14.12 -5.09 -10.45
CA GLU A 78 -14.00 -6.14 -9.44
C GLU A 78 -15.29 -6.18 -8.61
N HIS A 79 -16.01 -7.31 -8.65
CA HIS A 79 -17.30 -7.45 -7.97
C HIS A 79 -17.08 -7.81 -6.51
N VAL A 80 -17.57 -6.97 -5.61
CA VAL A 80 -17.75 -7.33 -4.20
C VAL A 80 -19.18 -7.80 -4.04
N GLU A 81 -19.36 -9.07 -3.74
CA GLU A 81 -20.66 -9.62 -3.37
C GLU A 81 -20.96 -9.20 -1.93
N THR A 82 -21.96 -8.34 -1.76
CA THR A 82 -22.43 -7.91 -0.45
C THR A 82 -23.83 -8.46 -0.20
N ARG A 83 -24.00 -9.23 0.87
CA ARG A 83 -25.30 -9.82 1.24
C ARG A 83 -25.64 -9.54 2.70
N PRO A 84 -26.80 -8.94 3.00
CA PRO A 84 -27.27 -8.80 4.37
C PRO A 84 -27.56 -10.16 5.00
N LEU A 85 -27.29 -10.28 6.29
CA LEU A 85 -27.56 -11.45 7.10
C LEU A 85 -28.80 -11.19 7.95
N TYR A 86 -29.74 -12.14 7.91
CA TYR A 86 -30.99 -12.08 8.67
C TYR A 86 -31.11 -13.30 9.59
N ASN A 87 -31.61 -13.07 10.79
CA ASN A 87 -31.99 -14.10 11.75
C ASN A 87 -33.49 -14.41 11.60
N LEU A 88 -33.85 -15.69 11.60
CA LEU A 88 -35.25 -16.14 11.54
C LEU A 88 -36.13 -15.59 12.68
N LEU A 89 -35.54 -15.25 13.83
CA LEU A 89 -36.25 -14.65 14.96
C LEU A 89 -36.61 -13.18 14.71
N GLN A 90 -35.86 -12.49 13.84
CA GLN A 90 -36.04 -11.07 13.50
C GLN A 90 -35.71 -10.84 12.01
N PRO A 91 -36.54 -11.34 11.09
CA PRO A 91 -36.25 -11.33 9.66
C PRO A 91 -36.26 -9.92 9.04
N GLU A 92 -36.91 -8.96 9.69
CA GLU A 92 -37.00 -7.57 9.24
C GLU A 92 -35.77 -6.72 9.65
N ILE A 93 -34.86 -7.27 10.47
CA ILE A 93 -33.71 -6.54 10.99
C ILE A 93 -32.45 -7.19 10.43
N GLU A 94 -31.62 -6.40 9.75
CA GLU A 94 -30.29 -6.85 9.31
C GLU A 94 -29.35 -6.98 10.52
N GLN A 95 -28.71 -8.14 10.71
CA GLN A 95 -27.76 -8.39 11.81
C GLN A 95 -26.29 -8.43 11.35
N GLY A 96 -26.01 -7.92 10.16
CA GLY A 96 -24.66 -7.82 9.60
C GLY A 96 -24.66 -8.03 8.09
N ARG A 97 -23.48 -7.93 7.48
CA ARG A 97 -23.27 -8.20 6.05
C ARG A 97 -22.14 -9.17 5.83
N LEU A 98 -22.34 -10.06 4.88
CA LEU A 98 -21.29 -10.82 4.25
C LEU A 98 -20.75 -9.98 3.09
N GLU A 99 -19.45 -9.71 3.09
CA GLU A 99 -18.75 -9.06 1.98
C GLU A 99 -17.69 -10.01 1.44
N LEU A 100 -17.77 -10.34 0.16
CA LEU A 100 -16.89 -11.31 -0.50
C LEU A 100 -16.32 -10.72 -1.78
N PHE A 101 -14.99 -10.82 -1.94
CA PHE A 101 -14.36 -10.69 -3.24
C PHE A 101 -14.52 -12.00 -4.00
N VAL A 102 -15.10 -11.96 -5.20
CA VAL A 102 -15.38 -13.15 -6.00
C VAL A 102 -14.56 -13.12 -7.28
N ASP A 103 -13.59 -14.03 -7.39
CA ASP A 103 -12.82 -14.24 -8.61
C ASP A 103 -13.43 -15.38 -9.44
N ILE A 104 -13.70 -15.12 -10.71
CA ILE A 104 -14.25 -16.11 -11.66
C ILE A 104 -13.26 -16.27 -12.80
N PHE A 105 -12.75 -17.50 -12.99
CA PHE A 105 -11.80 -17.81 -14.06
C PHE A 105 -12.06 -19.20 -14.69
N PRO A 106 -11.66 -19.41 -15.95
CA PRO A 106 -11.80 -20.70 -16.62
C PRO A 106 -10.99 -21.80 -15.94
N LYS A 107 -11.60 -22.99 -15.75
CA LYS A 107 -10.91 -24.18 -15.21
C LYS A 107 -9.65 -24.56 -15.99
N SER A 108 -9.58 -24.23 -17.27
CA SER A 108 -8.41 -24.49 -18.12
C SER A 108 -7.15 -23.71 -17.70
N GLN A 109 -7.29 -22.67 -16.89
CA GLN A 109 -6.17 -21.88 -16.37
C GLN A 109 -5.56 -22.47 -15.09
N GLY A 110 -6.07 -23.61 -14.63
CA GLY A 110 -5.62 -24.27 -13.41
C GLY A 110 -6.39 -23.82 -12.17
N PRO A 111 -6.00 -24.32 -10.98
CA PRO A 111 -6.60 -23.90 -9.72
C PRO A 111 -6.27 -22.43 -9.41
N PRO A 112 -7.07 -21.76 -8.56
CA PRO A 112 -6.71 -20.45 -8.05
C PRO A 112 -5.36 -20.52 -7.31
N GLY A 113 -4.74 -19.35 -7.13
CA GLY A 113 -3.57 -19.22 -6.28
C GLY A 113 -3.83 -19.70 -4.83
N LEU A 114 -2.76 -19.80 -4.05
CA LEU A 114 -2.88 -20.19 -2.64
C LEU A 114 -3.85 -19.26 -1.90
N PRO A 115 -4.68 -19.78 -0.98
CA PRO A 115 -5.57 -18.96 -0.16
C PRO A 115 -4.81 -17.83 0.53
N LEU A 116 -5.38 -16.64 0.52
CA LEU A 116 -4.79 -15.50 1.20
C LEU A 116 -4.86 -15.74 2.72
N ALA A 117 -3.73 -15.59 3.41
CA ALA A 117 -3.71 -15.54 4.86
C ALA A 117 -4.37 -14.23 5.32
N ILE A 118 -5.63 -14.30 5.72
CA ILE A 118 -6.42 -13.17 6.26
C ILE A 118 -6.20 -12.96 7.76
N GLN A 119 -5.24 -13.66 8.36
CA GLN A 119 -4.91 -13.48 9.77
C GLN A 119 -4.47 -12.04 10.02
N PRO A 120 -4.81 -11.45 11.18
CA PRO A 120 -4.33 -10.13 11.57
C PRO A 120 -2.82 -10.04 11.41
N ARG A 121 -2.34 -8.92 10.85
CA ARG A 121 -0.90 -8.71 10.68
C ARG A 121 -0.24 -8.73 12.04
N GLN A 122 0.73 -9.62 12.20
CA GLN A 122 1.54 -9.62 13.40
C GLN A 122 2.41 -8.37 13.41
N PRO A 123 2.45 -7.62 14.53
CA PRO A 123 3.31 -6.46 14.65
C PRO A 123 4.76 -6.89 14.45
N LYS A 124 5.48 -6.19 13.59
CA LYS A 124 6.92 -6.35 13.47
C LYS A 124 7.57 -5.42 14.49
N PRO A 125 8.55 -5.87 15.29
CA PRO A 125 9.30 -4.97 16.13
C PRO A 125 9.98 -3.92 15.25
N PHE A 126 9.87 -2.66 15.64
CA PHE A 126 10.51 -1.54 14.97
C PHE A 126 11.11 -0.61 16.03
N VAL A 127 12.09 0.19 15.62
CA VAL A 127 12.67 1.25 16.44
C VAL A 127 12.61 2.53 15.63
N LEU A 128 11.97 3.56 16.20
CA LEU A 128 12.09 4.92 15.69
C LEU A 128 13.35 5.55 16.27
N ARG A 129 14.27 5.99 15.41
CA ARG A 129 15.47 6.73 15.84
C ARG A 129 15.27 8.20 15.52
N CYS A 130 15.31 9.04 16.55
CA CYS A 130 15.39 10.49 16.42
C CYS A 130 16.84 10.92 16.69
N ILE A 131 17.38 11.81 15.86
CA ILE A 131 18.72 12.39 16.05
C ILE A 131 18.54 13.90 16.07
N VAL A 132 18.90 14.52 17.19
CA VAL A 132 19.01 15.98 17.32
C VAL A 132 20.45 16.34 16.98
N TRP A 133 20.66 17.14 15.94
CA TRP A 133 21.99 17.48 15.43
C TRP A 133 22.09 18.99 15.20
N ASN A 134 23.29 19.57 15.42
CA ASN A 134 23.59 20.99 15.20
C ASN A 134 22.57 21.96 15.81
N THR A 135 22.28 21.84 17.11
CA THR A 135 21.42 22.80 17.80
C THR A 135 22.07 24.19 17.84
N SER A 136 21.32 25.23 17.49
CA SER A 136 21.72 26.64 17.69
C SER A 136 20.78 27.32 18.69
N ASP A 137 21.23 28.44 19.26
CA ASP A 137 20.41 29.31 20.13
C ASP A 137 19.79 28.59 21.34
N VAL A 138 20.45 27.52 21.81
CA VAL A 138 20.05 26.80 23.03
C VAL A 138 20.38 27.67 24.24
N ILE A 139 19.38 27.89 25.10
CA ILE A 139 19.58 28.61 26.36
C ILE A 139 20.40 27.72 27.28
N LEU A 140 21.63 28.14 27.60
CA LEU A 140 22.56 27.42 28.47
C LEU A 140 22.30 27.79 29.93
N GLN A 141 21.74 26.86 30.71
CA GLN A 141 21.32 27.11 32.09
C GLN A 141 22.26 26.45 33.13
N ASP A 142 23.10 25.52 32.70
CA ASP A 142 24.02 24.78 33.57
C ASP A 142 25.48 25.07 33.27
N VAL A 143 26.36 24.60 34.16
CA VAL A 143 27.82 24.68 34.03
C VAL A 143 28.41 23.29 34.24
N SER A 144 29.21 22.82 33.28
CA SER A 144 29.88 21.52 33.34
C SER A 144 30.94 21.48 34.44
N ILE A 145 31.42 20.28 34.78
CA ILE A 145 32.52 20.09 35.75
C ILE A 145 33.80 20.85 35.32
N MET A 146 33.95 21.11 34.02
CA MET A 146 35.07 21.88 33.45
C MET A 146 34.81 23.41 33.41
N GLY A 147 33.65 23.89 33.89
CA GLY A 147 33.30 25.31 33.94
C GLY A 147 32.65 25.85 32.66
N GLU A 148 32.33 24.99 31.69
CA GLU A 148 31.71 25.39 30.43
C GLU A 148 30.18 25.46 30.56
N LYS A 149 29.54 26.48 29.97
CA LYS A 149 28.08 26.57 29.96
C LYS A 149 27.48 25.44 29.12
N MET A 150 26.45 24.77 29.64
CA MET A 150 25.77 23.66 28.98
C MET A 150 24.26 23.68 29.28
N SER A 151 23.52 22.82 28.57
CA SER A 151 22.12 22.51 28.86
C SER A 151 21.79 21.10 28.39
N ASP A 152 20.96 20.41 29.18
CA ASP A 152 20.40 19.13 28.79
C ASP A 152 19.21 19.29 27.82
N ILE A 153 19.09 18.35 26.88
CA ILE A 153 17.97 18.30 25.94
C ILE A 153 17.07 17.13 26.32
N TYR A 154 15.86 17.45 26.76
CA TYR A 154 14.82 16.48 27.06
C TYR A 154 13.99 16.15 25.81
N VAL A 155 13.87 14.86 25.48
CA VAL A 155 13.04 14.38 24.37
C VAL A 155 11.95 13.48 24.91
N LYS A 156 10.70 13.72 24.49
CA LYS A 156 9.52 12.92 24.81
C LYS A 156 8.79 12.55 23.52
N GLY A 157 8.47 11.28 23.33
CA GLY A 157 7.78 10.77 22.14
C GLY A 157 6.67 9.81 22.50
N TRP A 158 5.54 9.90 21.80
CA TRP A 158 4.38 9.03 21.97
C TRP A 158 3.78 8.68 20.61
N LEU A 159 2.98 7.61 20.57
CA LEU A 159 2.17 7.25 19.41
C LEU A 159 0.71 7.64 19.67
N SER A 160 0.03 8.14 18.64
CA SER A 160 -1.40 8.45 18.72
C SER A 160 -2.21 7.20 19.07
N GLY A 161 -3.01 7.28 20.14
CA GLY A 161 -3.76 6.14 20.69
C GLY A 161 -2.98 5.22 21.63
N LEU A 162 -1.72 5.56 21.93
CA LEU A 162 -0.87 4.90 22.93
C LEU A 162 -0.18 5.95 23.81
N GLU A 163 -0.91 6.97 24.24
CA GLU A 163 -0.37 8.08 25.04
C GLU A 163 0.21 7.60 26.37
N ASP A 164 -0.33 6.52 26.95
CA ASP A 164 0.16 5.91 28.18
C ASP A 164 1.52 5.21 28.01
N ASP A 165 1.91 4.84 26.79
CA ASP A 165 3.22 4.24 26.45
C ASP A 165 4.20 5.29 25.91
N THR A 166 4.25 6.45 26.59
CA THR A 166 5.16 7.52 26.23
C THR A 166 6.60 7.20 26.65
N GLN A 167 7.54 7.34 25.72
CA GLN A 167 8.97 7.25 26.00
C GLN A 167 9.59 8.64 26.20
N LYS A 168 10.57 8.73 27.10
CA LYS A 168 11.30 9.96 27.39
C LYS A 168 12.76 9.69 27.69
N THR A 169 13.62 10.66 27.42
CA THR A 169 15.01 10.65 27.90
C THR A 169 15.06 10.86 29.41
N ASP A 170 16.15 10.42 30.05
CA ASP A 170 16.36 10.64 31.48
C ASP A 170 16.49 12.14 31.79
N ILE A 171 16.14 12.53 33.02
CA ILE A 171 16.30 13.90 33.52
C ILE A 171 17.36 13.83 34.61
N HIS A 172 18.52 14.42 34.37
CA HIS A 172 19.51 14.63 35.42
C HIS A 172 19.15 15.91 36.20
N TYR A 173 19.18 15.85 37.53
CA TYR A 173 18.99 16.99 38.43
C TYR A 173 20.32 17.40 39.07
#